data_AF-A0A527Z9S9-F1
#
_entry.id   AF-A0A527Z9S9-F1
#
_cell.length_a   1.000
_cell.length_b   1.000
_cell.length_c   1.000
_cell.angle_alpha   90.00
_cell.angle_beta   90.00
_cell.angle_gamma   90.00
#
_symmetry.space_group_name_H-M   'P 1'
#
loop_
_entity.id
_entity.type
_entity.pdbx_description
1 polymer ?
#
loop_
_entity_poly.entity_id
_entity_poly.type
_entity_poly.pdbx_seq_one_letter_code
_entity_poly.pdbx_strand_id
1 'polypeptide(L)'
;DTPQTRAETYRLAWNDPDFMTRRELRAVRLQLELLKPEMILAERGIGSTVILFGGARIPEPGGEAWAAKNETQKENLERNSKYYEEARKFARLCS
;
A
#
# COMPACT_ATOMS: atom_id res chain seq x y z
N ASP A 1 32.71 -11.23 -19.74
CA ASP A 1 32.54 -9.77 -19.69
C ASP A 1 33.19 -9.17 -20.94
N THR A 2 32.37 -8.63 -21.84
CA THR A 2 32.80 -8.05 -23.13
C THR A 2 32.40 -6.58 -23.18
N PRO A 3 33.07 -5.72 -23.96
CA PRO A 3 32.64 -4.33 -24.15
C PRO A 3 31.18 -4.19 -24.60
N GLN A 4 30.69 -5.14 -25.40
CA GLN A 4 29.31 -5.21 -25.89
C GLN A 4 28.33 -5.47 -24.75
N THR A 5 28.67 -6.35 -23.80
CA THR A 5 27.84 -6.63 -22.60
C THR A 5 27.88 -5.51 -21.56
N ARG A 6 28.72 -4.48 -21.74
CA ARG A 6 28.79 -3.29 -20.87
C ARG A 6 28.02 -2.10 -21.41
N ALA A 7 27.62 -2.12 -22.68
CA ALA A 7 26.84 -1.05 -23.28
C ALA A 7 25.38 -1.10 -22.80
N GLU A 8 24.82 0.08 -22.51
CA GLU A 8 23.47 0.21 -21.91
C GLU A 8 22.38 -0.40 -22.80
N THR A 9 22.56 -0.34 -24.11
CA THR A 9 21.63 -0.90 -25.11
C THR A 9 21.46 -2.41 -25.03
N TYR A 10 22.36 -3.12 -24.34
CA TYR A 10 22.26 -4.58 -24.12
C TYR A 10 21.76 -4.94 -22.72
N ARG A 11 21.40 -3.95 -21.89
CA ARG A 11 20.74 -4.23 -20.60
C ARG A 11 19.40 -4.92 -20.88
N LEU A 12 19.10 -5.93 -20.07
CA LEU A 12 17.81 -6.60 -20.15
C LEU A 12 16.72 -5.63 -19.65
N ALA A 13 15.64 -5.50 -20.41
CA ALA A 13 14.57 -4.54 -20.12
C ALA A 13 14.01 -4.64 -18.69
N TRP A 14 13.86 -5.85 -18.14
CA TRP A 14 13.35 -6.05 -16.77
C TRP A 14 14.31 -5.55 -15.69
N ASN A 15 15.59 -5.40 -16.00
CA ASN A 15 16.65 -4.94 -15.11
C ASN A 15 17.30 -3.63 -15.61
N ASP A 16 16.54 -2.82 -16.35
CA ASP A 16 16.94 -1.51 -16.84
C ASP A 16 16.02 -0.43 -16.22
N PRO A 17 16.42 0.21 -15.11
CA PRO A 17 15.61 1.23 -14.46
C PRO A 17 15.35 2.46 -15.34
N ASP A 18 16.30 2.83 -16.21
CA ASP A 18 16.19 3.98 -17.09
C ASP A 18 15.11 3.73 -18.14
N PHE A 19 15.07 2.52 -18.72
CA PHE A 19 13.98 2.07 -19.58
C PHE A 19 12.67 1.94 -18.81
N MET A 20 12.68 1.21 -17.68
CA MET A 20 11.47 0.86 -16.92
C MET A 20 10.74 2.05 -16.32
N THR A 21 11.41 3.18 -16.09
CA THR A 21 10.79 4.41 -15.52
C THR A 21 10.26 5.39 -16.57
N ARG A 22 10.51 5.13 -17.85
CA ARG A 22 10.00 5.96 -18.97
C ARG A 22 8.49 6.15 -18.93
N ARG A 23 8.02 7.27 -19.48
CA ARG A 23 6.58 7.61 -19.51
C ARG A 23 5.77 6.60 -20.32
N GLU A 24 6.34 6.10 -21.41
CA GLU A 24 5.76 5.14 -22.34
C GLU A 24 5.42 3.81 -21.65
N LEU A 25 6.21 3.42 -20.64
CA LEU A 25 5.99 2.18 -19.89
C LEU A 25 5.07 2.35 -18.68
N ARG A 26 4.45 3.52 -18.49
CA ARG A 26 3.53 3.73 -17.35
C ARG A 26 2.39 2.71 -17.31
N ALA A 27 1.80 2.38 -18.46
CA ALA A 27 0.72 1.39 -18.53
C ALA A 27 1.21 -0.01 -18.14
N VAL A 28 2.41 -0.39 -18.58
CA VAL A 28 3.04 -1.67 -18.21
C VAL A 28 3.34 -1.72 -16.72
N ARG A 29 3.89 -0.65 -16.13
CA ARG A 29 4.10 -0.57 -14.67
C ARG A 29 2.79 -0.66 -13.90
N LEU A 30 1.74 0.04 -14.32
CA LEU A 30 0.43 -0.05 -13.69
C LEU A 30 -0.15 -1.46 -13.75
N GLN A 31 -0.01 -2.15 -14.89
CA GLN A 31 -0.41 -3.55 -15.02
C GLN A 31 0.36 -4.45 -14.03
N LEU A 32 1.67 -4.25 -13.87
CA LEU A 32 2.47 -5.02 -12.92
C LEU A 32 2.03 -4.77 -11.46
N GLU A 33 1.71 -3.52 -11.09
CA GLU A 33 1.19 -3.18 -9.76
C GLU A 33 -0.17 -3.82 -9.46
N LEU A 34 -0.97 -4.13 -10.47
CA LEU A 34 -2.23 -4.88 -10.31
C LEU A 34 -2.02 -6.39 -10.34
N LEU A 35 -1.16 -6.88 -11.23
CA LEU A 35 -0.93 -8.31 -11.43
C LEU A 35 -0.19 -8.93 -10.24
N LYS A 36 0.83 -8.26 -9.71
CA LYS A 36 1.63 -8.76 -8.59
C LYS A 36 0.79 -9.09 -7.35
N PRO A 37 -0.07 -8.20 -6.82
CA PRO A 37 -0.91 -8.54 -5.68
C PRO A 37 -1.90 -9.65 -6.02
N GLU A 38 -2.53 -9.64 -7.20
CA GLU A 38 -3.46 -10.69 -7.62
C GLU A 38 -2.81 -12.08 -7.61
N MET A 39 -1.62 -12.23 -8.19
CA MET A 39 -0.86 -13.48 -8.18
C MET A 39 -0.58 -13.96 -6.76
N ILE A 40 -0.14 -13.06 -5.87
CA ILE A 40 0.18 -13.39 -4.47
C ILE A 40 -1.08 -13.80 -3.69
N LEU A 41 -2.23 -13.14 -3.92
CA LEU A 41 -3.49 -13.50 -3.29
C LEU A 41 -3.96 -14.89 -3.75
N ALA A 42 -3.86 -15.17 -5.04
CA ALA A 42 -4.20 -16.47 -5.62
C ALA A 42 -3.30 -17.60 -5.10
N GLU A 43 -1.98 -17.39 -5.05
CA GLU A 43 -1.01 -18.36 -4.50
C GLU A 43 -1.27 -18.71 -3.04
N ARG A 44 -1.82 -17.76 -2.27
CA ARG A 44 -2.21 -17.97 -0.86
C ARG A 44 -3.63 -18.54 -0.69
N GLY A 45 -4.34 -18.82 -1.79
CA GLY A 45 -5.71 -19.35 -1.75
C GLY A 45 -6.74 -18.37 -1.19
N ILE A 46 -6.50 -17.05 -1.29
CA ILE A 46 -7.44 -16.04 -0.79
C ILE A 46 -8.58 -15.90 -1.81
N GLY A 47 -9.73 -16.49 -1.49
CA GLY A 47 -10.93 -16.46 -2.34
C GLY A 47 -11.93 -15.33 -2.00
N SER A 48 -11.71 -14.60 -0.91
CA SER A 48 -12.58 -13.51 -0.48
C SER A 48 -11.80 -12.47 0.31
N THR A 49 -12.03 -11.20 0.01
CA THR A 49 -11.35 -10.07 0.65
C THR A 49 -12.38 -9.09 1.17
N VAL A 50 -12.24 -8.66 2.42
CA VAL A 50 -13.03 -7.57 2.99
C VAL A 50 -12.16 -6.31 3.08
N ILE A 51 -12.62 -5.21 2.49
CA ILE A 51 -11.89 -3.94 2.48
C ILE A 51 -12.46 -3.03 3.57
N LEU A 52 -11.62 -2.60 4.51
CA LEU A 52 -11.98 -1.62 5.53
C LEU A 52 -11.36 -0.26 5.20
N PHE A 53 -12.17 0.80 5.33
CA PHE A 53 -11.71 2.18 5.25
C PHE A 53 -11.74 2.84 6.63
N GLY A 54 -10.79 3.72 6.89
CA GLY A 54 -10.67 4.42 8.16
C GLY A 54 -9.80 5.66 8.07
N GLY A 55 -9.90 6.53 9.08
CA GLY A 55 -9.10 7.75 9.14
C GLY A 55 -7.65 7.46 9.48
N ALA A 56 -6.71 7.77 8.58
CA ALA A 56 -5.27 7.57 8.76
C ALA A 56 -4.64 8.38 9.91
N ARG A 57 -5.40 9.29 10.52
CA ARG A 57 -4.96 10.21 11.57
C ARG A 57 -5.63 9.97 12.92
N ILE A 58 -6.55 9.00 12.99
CA ILE A 58 -7.23 8.64 14.23
C ILE A 58 -6.20 7.90 15.09
N PRO A 59 -5.88 8.38 16.30
CA PRO A 59 -4.95 7.67 17.17
C PRO A 59 -5.62 6.40 17.72
N GLU A 60 -4.80 5.41 18.10
CA GLU A 60 -5.30 4.29 18.89
C GLU A 60 -5.85 4.78 20.25
N PRO A 61 -6.74 4.03 20.91
CA PRO A 61 -7.27 4.42 22.21
C PRO A 61 -6.17 4.66 23.23
N GLY A 62 -6.14 5.86 23.84
CA GLY A 62 -5.09 6.27 24.78
C GLY A 62 -3.82 6.82 24.12
N GLY A 63 -3.72 6.77 22.79
CA GLY A 63 -2.66 7.41 22.03
C GLY A 63 -2.88 8.92 21.86
N GLU A 64 -1.78 9.65 21.64
CA GLU A 64 -1.83 11.09 21.37
C GLU A 64 -2.43 11.39 19.99
N ALA A 65 -3.36 12.34 19.91
CA ALA A 65 -3.90 12.85 18.66
C ALA A 65 -2.90 13.77 17.92
N TRP A 66 -1.75 13.21 17.53
CA TRP A 66 -0.60 13.91 16.94
C TRP A 66 -0.92 14.75 15.70
N ALA A 67 -1.99 14.40 14.97
CA ALA A 67 -2.40 15.09 13.75
C ALA A 67 -3.34 16.29 14.01
N ALA A 68 -3.66 16.57 15.27
CA ALA A 68 -4.50 17.70 15.65
C ALA A 68 -3.74 19.03 15.48
N LYS A 69 -4.41 20.02 14.89
CA LYS A 69 -3.91 21.39 14.71
C LYS A 69 -4.60 22.40 15.62
N ASN A 70 -5.67 21.99 16.28
CA ASN A 70 -6.45 22.77 17.23
C ASN A 70 -7.20 21.83 18.19
N GLU A 71 -7.76 22.41 19.26
CA GLU A 71 -8.41 21.64 20.33
C GLU A 71 -9.62 20.86 19.82
N THR A 72 -10.47 21.47 19.00
CA THR A 72 -11.64 20.77 18.43
C THR A 72 -11.25 19.56 17.59
N GLN A 73 -10.18 19.66 16.80
CA GLN A 73 -9.67 18.53 16.02
C GLN A 73 -9.12 17.44 16.94
N LYS A 74 -8.41 17.81 18.00
CA LYS A 74 -7.88 16.90 19.01
C LYS A 74 -9.01 16.09 19.64
N GLU A 75 -10.02 16.76 20.19
CA GLU A 75 -11.20 16.14 20.80
C GLU A 75 -11.93 15.21 19.82
N ASN A 76 -12.08 15.63 18.56
CA ASN A 76 -12.72 14.81 17.52
C ASN A 76 -11.92 13.54 17.19
N LEU A 77 -10.59 13.64 17.11
CA LEU A 77 -9.71 12.50 16.85
C LEU A 77 -9.75 11.51 18.01
N GLU A 78 -9.61 11.99 19.23
CA GLU A 78 -9.67 11.17 20.45
C GLU A 78 -11.04 10.49 20.61
N ARG A 79 -12.14 11.21 20.34
CA ARG A 79 -13.50 10.64 20.37
C ARG A 79 -13.68 9.51 19.34
N ASN A 80 -12.99 9.61 18.20
CA ASN A 80 -13.05 8.61 17.13
C ASN A 80 -12.11 7.42 17.36
N SER A 81 -11.17 7.48 18.31
CA SER A 81 -10.25 6.38 18.63
C SER A 81 -10.96 5.07 18.96
N LYS A 82 -12.20 5.12 19.46
CA LYS A 82 -13.03 3.92 19.69
C LYS A 82 -13.19 3.03 18.45
N TYR A 83 -13.19 3.61 17.24
CA TYR A 83 -13.35 2.84 16.01
C TYR A 83 -12.15 1.95 15.69
N TYR A 84 -10.99 2.21 16.31
CA TYR A 84 -9.81 1.35 16.18
C TYR A 84 -10.09 -0.04 16.77
N GLU A 85 -10.74 -0.11 17.93
CA GLU A 85 -11.13 -1.38 18.56
C GLU A 85 -12.27 -2.06 17.80
N GLU A 86 -13.24 -1.30 17.28
CA GLU A 86 -14.30 -1.88 16.45
C GLU A 86 -13.75 -2.51 15.17
N ALA A 87 -12.78 -1.87 14.51
CA ALA A 87 -12.10 -2.43 13.34
C ALA A 87 -11.32 -3.71 13.70
N ARG A 88 -10.63 -3.75 14.84
CA ARG A 88 -9.95 -4.97 15.34
C ARG A 88 -10.91 -6.10 15.64
N LYS A 89 -12.04 -5.81 16.30
CA LYS A 89 -13.10 -6.80 16.57
C LYS A 89 -13.65 -7.37 15.28
N PHE A 90 -13.99 -6.52 14.32
CA PHE A 90 -14.47 -6.95 13.01
C PHE A 90 -13.44 -7.82 12.28
N ALA A 91 -12.17 -7.40 12.24
CA ALA A 91 -11.11 -8.16 11.58
C ALA A 91 -10.97 -9.58 12.13
N ARG A 92 -11.10 -9.76 13.46
CA ARG A 92 -11.07 -11.08 14.12
C ARG A 92 -12.28 -11.95 13.79
N LEU A 93 -13.40 -11.36 13.39
CA LEU A 93 -14.60 -12.11 12.96
C LEU A 93 -14.49 -12.57 11.51
N CYS A 94 -13.71 -11.87 10.68
CA CYS A 94 -13.51 -12.18 9.27
C CYS A 94 -12.30 -13.07 8.98
N SER A 95 -11.40 -13.26 9.96
CA SER A 95 -10.21 -14.11 9.88
C SER A 95 -10.50 -15.54 10.29
#